data_AF-A0A933YN79-F1
#
_entry.id   AF-A0A933YN79-F1
#
_cell.length_a   1.000
_cell.length_b   1.000
_cell.length_c   1.000
_cell.angle_alpha   90.00
_cell.angle_beta   90.00
_cell.angle_gamma   90.00
#
_symmetry.space_group_name_H-M   'P 1'
#
loop_
_entity.id
_entity.type
_entity.pdbx_description
1 polymer ?
#
loop_
_entity_poly.entity_id
_entity_poly.type
_entity_poly.pdbx_seq_one_letter_code
_entity_poly.pdbx_strand_id
1 'polypeptide(L)'
;MSIVETKYDHIILDENSVPIIKGTTLKVIELVVAKHAYGWSPEELHFQHPYLTLGQIYSALAYYSDHQEELDADIARRDEL
;
A
#
# COMPACT_ATOMS: atom_id res chain seq x y z
N MET A 1 -7.57 31.85 5.39
CA MET A 1 -6.95 30.59 5.84
C MET A 1 -6.29 29.96 4.63
N SER A 2 -5.00 29.63 4.70
CA SER A 2 -4.28 28.98 3.59
C SER A 2 -4.52 27.47 3.67
N ILE A 3 -4.94 26.85 2.57
CA ILE A 3 -5.08 25.40 2.46
C ILE A 3 -3.82 24.87 1.78
N VAL A 4 -3.23 23.81 2.35
CA VAL A 4 -2.11 23.07 1.75
C VAL A 4 -2.59 21.63 1.56
N GLU A 5 -2.54 21.15 0.32
CA GLU A 5 -2.94 19.78 -0.03
C GLU A 5 -1.82 18.79 0.28
N THR A 6 -2.21 17.62 0.79
CA THR A 6 -1.34 16.45 1.02
C THR A 6 -1.95 15.24 0.30
N LYS A 7 -1.13 14.44 -0.39
CA LYS A 7 -1.59 13.21 -1.05
C LYS A 7 -1.38 12.00 -0.13
N TYR A 8 -0.34 11.21 -0.38
CA TYR A 8 0.02 10.02 0.37
C TYR A 8 1.44 10.18 0.92
N ASP A 9 1.59 10.80 2.10
CA ASP A 9 2.89 11.14 2.69
C ASP A 9 3.86 9.96 2.88
N HIS A 10 3.31 8.74 2.89
CA HIS A 10 4.06 7.51 3.11
C HIS A 10 4.24 6.64 1.87
N ILE A 11 3.83 7.09 0.68
CA ILE A 11 3.95 6.32 -0.56
C ILE A 11 4.89 7.04 -1.52
N ILE A 12 5.84 6.28 -2.07
CA ILE A 12 6.77 6.73 -3.11
C ILE A 12 6.63 5.82 -4.32
N LEU A 13 6.93 6.34 -5.51
CA LEU A 13 7.00 5.56 -6.74
C LEU A 13 8.47 5.29 -7.08
N ASP A 14 8.78 4.08 -7.51
CA ASP A 14 10.09 3.77 -8.09
C ASP A 14 10.21 4.24 -9.54
N GLU A 15 11.32 3.90 -10.20
CA GLU A 15 11.59 4.25 -11.61
C GLU A 15 10.60 3.64 -12.60
N ASN A 16 9.86 2.61 -12.19
CA ASN A 16 8.85 1.91 -13.00
C ASN A 16 7.41 2.28 -12.58
N SER A 17 7.23 3.36 -11.81
CA SER A 17 5.95 3.79 -11.25
C SER A 17 5.32 2.78 -10.28
N VAL A 18 6.10 1.91 -9.66
CA VAL A 18 5.59 0.94 -8.67
C VAL A 18 5.46 1.62 -7.30
N PRO A 19 4.27 1.59 -6.66
CA PRO A 19 4.07 2.19 -5.35
C PRO A 19 4.73 1.37 -4.24
N ILE A 20 5.62 2.03 -3.49
CA ILE A 20 6.40 1.48 -2.38
C ILE A 20 6.12 2.29 -1.11
N ILE A 21 6.07 1.61 0.03
CA ILE A 21 5.93 2.24 1.33
C ILE A 21 7.26 2.91 1.71
N LYS A 22 7.25 4.23 1.87
CA LYS A 22 8.41 5.07 2.14
C LYS A 22 9.21 4.56 3.33
N GLY A 23 10.54 4.47 3.16
CA GLY A 23 11.45 3.96 4.19
C GLY A 23 11.51 2.43 4.25
N THR A 24 10.89 1.73 3.30
CA THR A 24 10.91 0.28 3.17
C THR A 24 11.11 -0.13 1.72
N THR A 25 11.25 -1.43 1.48
CA THR A 25 11.19 -2.03 0.13
C THR A 25 9.84 -2.69 -0.15
N LEU A 26 8.87 -2.59 0.77
CA LEU A 26 7.58 -3.27 0.66
C LEU A 26 6.68 -2.51 -0.32
N LYS A 27 6.21 -3.20 -1.35
CA LYS A 27 5.27 -2.62 -2.32
C LYS A 27 3.87 -2.55 -1.73
N VAL A 28 3.09 -1.54 -2.12
CA VAL A 28 1.70 -1.39 -1.67
C VAL A 28 0.88 -2.64 -2.02
N ILE A 29 1.07 -3.17 -3.23
CA ILE A 29 0.39 -4.39 -3.70
C ILE A 29 0.67 -5.61 -2.83
N GLU A 30 1.90 -5.77 -2.34
CA GLU A 30 2.29 -6.90 -1.47
C GLU A 30 1.56 -6.85 -0.12
N LEU A 31 1.46 -5.65 0.47
CA LEU A 31 0.71 -5.43 1.70
C LEU A 31 -0.80 -5.73 1.50
N VAL A 32 -1.37 -5.29 0.38
CA VAL A 32 -2.79 -5.48 0.06
C VAL A 32 -3.12 -6.95 -0.20
N VAL A 33 -2.27 -7.66 -0.95
CA VAL A 33 -2.43 -9.11 -1.19
C VAL A 33 -2.40 -9.87 0.14
N ALA A 34 -1.44 -9.56 1.03
CA ALA A 34 -1.39 -10.17 2.36
C ALA A 34 -2.67 -9.86 3.17
N LYS A 35 -3.13 -8.62 3.16
CA LYS A 35 -4.40 -8.21 3.80
C LYS A 35 -5.58 -9.03 3.30
N HIS A 36 -5.72 -9.23 1.99
CA HIS A 36 -6.84 -9.98 1.40
C HIS A 36 -6.73 -11.49 1.64
N ALA A 37 -5.53 -12.06 1.52
CA ALA A 37 -5.31 -13.49 1.72
C ALA A 37 -5.63 -13.95 3.15
N TYR A 38 -5.33 -13.11 4.15
CA TYR A 38 -5.51 -13.46 5.56
C TYR A 38 -6.67 -12.74 6.25
N GLY A 39 -7.32 -11.79 5.58
CA GLY A 39 -8.41 -11.00 6.16
C GLY A 39 -7.98 -10.07 7.29
N TRP A 40 -6.71 -9.67 7.33
CA TRP A 40 -6.15 -8.85 8.41
C TRP A 40 -6.70 -7.43 8.42
N SER A 41 -6.96 -6.89 9.61
CA SER A 41 -7.13 -5.47 9.85
C SER A 41 -5.80 -4.71 9.75
N PRO A 42 -5.81 -3.36 9.70
CA PRO A 42 -4.60 -2.56 9.79
C PRO A 42 -3.76 -2.82 11.05
N GLU A 43 -4.40 -3.11 12.18
CA GLU A 43 -3.71 -3.43 13.44
C GLU A 43 -3.04 -4.80 13.38
N GLU A 44 -3.69 -5.78 12.75
CA GLU A 44 -3.08 -7.09 12.51
C GLU A 44 -1.94 -6.99 11.49
N LEU A 45 -2.08 -6.20 10.42
CA LEU A 45 -0.98 -5.90 9.50
C LEU A 45 0.21 -5.28 10.24
N HIS A 46 -0.04 -4.36 11.17
CA HIS A 46 1.03 -3.80 12.00
C HIS A 46 1.67 -4.85 12.90
N PHE A 47 0.87 -5.73 13.51
CA PHE A 47 1.38 -6.81 14.34
C PHE A 47 2.27 -7.79 13.55
N GLN A 48 1.92 -8.09 12.29
CA GLN A 48 2.70 -8.97 11.41
C GLN A 48 3.91 -8.25 10.78
N HIS A 49 3.80 -6.95 10.55
CA HIS A 49 4.86 -6.08 10.01
C HIS A 49 5.21 -4.97 11.02
N PRO A 50 5.85 -5.30 12.16
CA PRO A 50 6.07 -4.34 13.25
C PRO A 50 7.02 -3.18 12.89
N TYR A 51 7.73 -3.29 11.77
CA TYR A 51 8.57 -2.22 11.21
C TYR A 51 7.76 -1.17 10.43
N LEU A 52 6.50 -1.44 10.10
CA LEU A 52 5.58 -0.46 9.53
C LEU A 52 4.86 0.27 10.64
N THR A 53 4.70 1.57 10.51
CA THR A 53 3.76 2.32 11.35
C THR A 53 2.33 2.16 10.85
N LEU A 54 1.34 2.34 11.73
CA LEU A 54 -0.06 2.41 11.29
C LEU A 54 -0.29 3.49 10.23
N GLY A 55 0.39 4.64 10.31
CA GLY A 55 0.28 5.70 9.29
C GLY A 55 0.73 5.26 7.90
N GLN A 56 1.84 4.50 7.82
CA GLN A 56 2.28 3.88 6.56
C GLN A 56 1.27 2.86 6.03
N ILE A 57 0.71 2.02 6.90
CA ILE A 57 -0.30 1.03 6.53
C ILE A 57 -1.55 1.73 5.99
N TYR A 58 -2.10 2.69 6.74
CA TYR A 58 -3.30 3.42 6.31
C TYR A 58 -3.07 4.19 5.01
N SER A 59 -1.91 4.84 4.84
CA SER A 59 -1.58 5.53 3.59
C SER A 59 -1.45 4.57 2.41
N ALA A 60 -0.95 3.35 2.62
CA ALA A 60 -0.87 2.34 1.57
C ALA A 60 -2.26 1.82 1.20
N LEU A 61 -3.13 1.58 2.18
CA LEU A 61 -4.51 1.16 1.96
C LEU A 61 -5.34 2.26 1.27
N ALA A 62 -5.13 3.53 1.64
CA ALA A 62 -5.74 4.67 0.96
C ALA A 62 -5.29 4.76 -0.50
N TYR A 63 -3.97 4.67 -0.76
CA TYR A 63 -3.43 4.65 -2.11
C TYR A 63 -4.03 3.53 -2.95
N TYR A 64 -4.11 2.32 -2.38
CA TYR A 64 -4.74 1.19 -3.05
C TYR A 64 -6.22 1.46 -3.35
N SER A 65 -6.99 1.97 -2.39
CA SER A 65 -8.41 2.24 -2.59
C SER A 65 -8.67 3.23 -3.73
N ASP A 66 -7.79 4.22 -3.90
CA ASP A 66 -7.91 5.22 -4.97
C ASP A 66 -7.38 4.72 -6.34
N HIS A 67 -6.61 3.63 -6.36
CA HIS A 67 -5.99 3.04 -7.56
C HIS A 67 -6.38 1.56 -7.74
N GLN A 68 -7.54 1.16 -7.19
CA GLN A 68 -7.88 -0.24 -7.02
C GLN A 68 -7.95 -1.00 -8.35
N GLU A 69 -8.57 -0.42 -9.39
CA GLU A 69 -8.71 -1.08 -10.69
C GLU A 69 -7.34 -1.41 -11.34
N GLU A 70 -6.37 -0.49 -11.23
CA GLU A 70 -5.03 -0.67 -11.79
C GLU A 70 -4.25 -1.75 -11.02
N LEU A 71 -4.30 -1.68 -9.69
CA LEU A 71 -3.58 -2.60 -8.83
C LEU A 71 -4.19 -4.01 -8.85
N ASP A 72 -5.52 -4.13 -8.88
CA ASP A 72 -6.20 -5.43 -9.03
C ASP A 72 -5.85 -6.09 -10.37
N ALA A 73 -5.75 -5.31 -11.45
CA ALA A 73 -5.29 -5.81 -12.74
C ALA A 73 -3.81 -6.24 -12.73
N ASP A 74 -2.96 -5.58 -11.94
CA ASP A 74 -1.57 -5.99 -11.74
C ASP A 74 -1.48 -7.28 -10.89
N ILE A 75 -2.31 -7.42 -9.84
CA ILE A 75 -2.41 -8.65 -9.04
C ILE A 75 -2.80 -9.82 -9.95
N ALA A 76 -3.88 -9.69 -10.71
CA ALA A 76 -4.38 -10.75 -11.59
C ALA A 76 -3.34 -11.19 -12.64
N ARG A 77 -2.64 -10.23 -13.27
CA ARG A 77 -1.59 -10.55 -14.24
C ARG A 77 -0.40 -11.30 -13.64
N ARG A 78 -0.10 -11.09 -12.35
CA ARG A 78 1.01 -11.78 -11.66
C ARG A 78 0.62 -13.18 -11.21
N ASP A 79 -0.64 -13.41 -10.85
CA ASP A 79 -1.16 -14.73 -10.46
C ASP A 79 -1.28 -15.69 -11.67
N GLU A 80 -1.35 -15.16 -12.89
CA GLU A 80 -1.41 -15.93 -14.15
C GLU A 80 -0.03 -16.37 -14.70
N LEU A 81 1.07 -15.94 -14.07
CA LEU A 81 2.46 -16.30 -14.45
C LEU A 81 2.98 -17.53 -13.69
#